data_AF-A0A1C7EAN4-F1
#
_entry.id   AF-A0A1C7EAN4-F1
#
_cell.length_a   1.000
_cell.length_b   1.000
_cell.length_c   1.000
_cell.angle_alpha   90.00
_cell.angle_beta   90.00
_cell.angle_gamma   90.00
#
_symmetry.space_group_name_H-M   'P 1'
#
loop_
_entity.id
_entity.type
_entity.pdbx_description
1 polymer ?
#
loop_
_entity_poly.entity_id
_entity_poly.type
_entity_poly.pdbx_seq_one_letter_code
_entity_poly.pdbx_strand_id
1 'polypeptide(L)'
;MCVKEEVDIIIARFESLEESKQHTIRQAALEEFAAHGYDKASTNRIVKAAGIGKGMLFYYFTSKQELYEYLVKYSLEFIQIQYLDKVDAGEPDLIERLTQLARLKMEAQAENEEVFKFSAVFLQEGETHLPKELAANIENMKQAGYQLMYEGIDRSRFRKDADPDKVFHLIRWSIDGYQQELLARLSGKKLAEIDFAPYWQEFYGYLAILKKSFYETEEESR
;
A
#
# COMPACT_ATOMS: atom_id res chain seq x y z
N MET A 1 -25.60 16.93 13.37
CA MET A 1 -24.95 17.96 12.53
C MET A 1 -23.72 18.56 13.22
N CYS A 2 -23.73 18.86 14.53
CA CYS A 2 -22.57 19.43 15.24
C CYS A 2 -21.26 18.62 15.25
N VAL A 3 -21.28 17.28 15.23
CA VAL A 3 -20.06 16.48 15.50
C VAL A 3 -19.13 16.34 14.28
N LYS A 4 -19.67 16.36 13.05
CA LYS A 4 -18.85 16.27 11.82
C LYS A 4 -18.05 17.55 11.56
N GLU A 5 -18.65 18.72 11.81
CA GLU A 5 -17.99 20.02 11.64
C GLU A 5 -16.81 20.23 12.61
N GLU A 6 -16.85 19.66 13.81
CA GLU A 6 -15.75 19.76 14.78
C GLU A 6 -14.53 18.90 14.39
N VAL A 7 -14.75 17.72 13.80
CA VAL A 7 -13.68 16.81 13.34
C VAL A 7 -12.89 17.40 12.16
N ASP A 8 -13.59 18.07 11.23
CA ASP A 8 -12.93 18.72 10.07
C ASP A 8 -12.12 19.97 10.46
N ILE A 9 -12.53 20.71 11.51
CA ILE A 9 -11.79 21.88 12.03
C ILE A 9 -10.48 21.47 12.74
N ILE A 10 -10.44 20.29 13.35
CA ILE A 10 -9.30 19.83 14.15
C ILE A 10 -8.15 19.36 13.24
N ILE A 11 -8.46 18.59 12.19
CA ILE A 11 -7.48 18.21 11.16
C ILE A 11 -6.89 19.45 10.48
N ALA A 12 -7.72 20.46 10.19
CA ALA A 12 -7.27 21.72 9.61
C ALA A 12 -6.19 22.43 10.43
N ARG A 13 -6.18 22.29 11.77
CA ARG A 13 -5.13 22.86 12.64
C ARG A 13 -3.81 22.11 12.48
N PHE A 14 -3.85 20.79 12.39
CA PHE A 14 -2.65 19.99 12.17
C PHE A 14 -2.07 20.25 10.77
N GLU A 15 -2.93 20.42 9.77
CA GLU A 15 -2.54 20.72 8.39
C GLU A 15 -2.05 22.15 8.18
N SER A 16 -2.43 23.08 9.07
CA SER A 16 -1.88 24.45 9.07
C SER A 16 -0.47 24.58 9.68
N LEU A 17 0.10 23.49 10.21
CA LEU A 17 1.46 23.52 10.75
C LEU A 17 2.50 23.67 9.65
N GLU A 18 3.69 24.14 10.02
CA GLU A 18 4.83 24.02 9.11
C GLU A 18 5.04 22.56 8.70
N GLU A 19 5.29 22.36 7.40
CA GLU A 19 5.39 21.04 6.78
C GLU A 19 6.40 20.13 7.50
N SER A 20 7.54 20.68 7.94
CA SER A 20 8.57 19.96 8.69
C SER A 20 8.05 19.39 10.02
N LYS A 21 7.22 20.16 10.72
CA LYS A 21 6.61 19.76 12.00
C LYS A 21 5.50 18.75 11.78
N GLN A 22 4.65 18.98 10.78
CA GLN A 22 3.60 18.05 10.38
C GLN A 22 4.22 16.69 10.01
N HIS A 23 5.26 16.70 9.17
CA HIS A 23 6.02 15.52 8.77
C HIS A 23 6.61 14.78 9.98
N THR A 24 7.29 15.48 10.89
CA THR A 24 7.90 14.87 12.08
C THR A 24 6.87 14.15 12.97
N ILE A 25 5.73 14.79 13.25
CA ILE A 25 4.68 14.20 14.08
C ILE A 25 4.04 13.00 13.37
N ARG A 26 3.79 13.14 12.06
CA ARG A 26 3.20 12.09 11.24
C ARG A 26 4.10 10.86 11.18
N GLN A 27 5.39 11.03 10.92
CA GLN A 27 6.33 9.92 10.82
C GLN A 27 6.46 9.17 12.15
N ALA A 28 6.64 9.90 13.26
CA ALA A 28 6.69 9.28 14.59
C ALA A 28 5.42 8.46 14.91
N ALA A 29 4.26 8.88 14.40
CA ALA A 29 3.02 8.17 14.60
C ALA A 29 2.88 6.96 13.65
N LEU A 30 3.23 7.10 12.37
CA LEU A 30 3.27 6.00 11.41
C LEU A 30 4.19 4.88 11.89
N GLU A 31 5.42 5.20 12.30
CA GLU A 31 6.40 4.25 12.84
C GLU A 31 5.85 3.50 14.05
N GLU A 32 5.27 4.23 15.01
CA GLU A 32 4.72 3.65 16.24
C GLU A 32 3.58 2.66 15.96
N PHE A 33 2.63 3.04 15.10
CA PHE A 33 1.53 2.16 14.75
C PHE A 33 1.97 1.00 13.85
N ALA A 34 2.90 1.22 12.93
CA ALA A 34 3.47 0.16 12.10
C ALA A 34 4.21 -0.91 12.93
N ALA A 35 4.89 -0.48 13.99
CA ALA A 35 5.67 -1.39 14.85
C ALA A 35 4.83 -2.11 15.91
N HIS A 36 3.73 -1.51 16.37
CA HIS A 36 2.99 -2.00 17.53
C HIS A 36 1.52 -2.36 17.26
N GLY A 37 1.00 -2.05 16.07
CA GLY A 37 -0.43 -2.15 15.77
C GLY A 37 -1.24 -1.12 16.56
N TYR A 38 -2.55 -1.07 16.31
CA TYR A 38 -3.41 -0.08 16.97
C TYR A 38 -3.44 -0.22 18.50
N ASP A 39 -3.65 -1.44 18.99
CA ASP A 39 -3.89 -1.71 20.41
C ASP A 39 -2.68 -1.38 21.29
N LYS A 40 -1.48 -1.80 20.87
CA LYS A 40 -0.26 -1.65 21.68
C LYS A 40 0.46 -0.32 21.43
N ALA A 41 0.09 0.44 20.40
CA ALA A 41 0.65 1.75 20.13
C ALA A 41 0.40 2.74 21.29
N SER A 42 1.39 3.58 21.57
CA SER A 42 1.40 4.53 22.69
C SER A 42 1.60 5.97 22.24
N THR A 43 0.61 6.82 22.50
CA THR A 43 0.72 8.27 22.26
C THR A 43 1.87 8.92 23.03
N ASN A 44 2.27 8.36 24.18
CA ASN A 44 3.45 8.84 24.91
C ASN A 44 4.77 8.56 24.16
N ARG A 45 4.86 7.43 23.42
CA ARG A 45 6.03 7.14 22.58
C ARG A 45 6.05 8.06 21.35
N ILE A 46 4.90 8.28 20.72
CA ILE A 46 4.74 9.21 19.60
C ILE A 46 5.23 10.61 19.97
N VAL A 47 4.73 11.18 21.08
CA VAL A 47 5.14 12.56 21.46
C VAL A 47 6.61 12.65 21.81
N LYS A 48 7.19 11.60 22.42
CA LYS A 48 8.62 11.53 22.72
C LYS A 48 9.45 11.47 21.43
N ALA A 49 9.06 10.64 20.47
CA ALA A 49 9.75 10.51 19.18
C ALA A 49 9.62 11.79 18.35
N ALA A 50 8.43 12.41 18.33
CA ALA A 50 8.17 13.65 17.61
C ALA A 50 8.74 14.91 18.30
N GLY A 51 9.28 14.80 19.52
CA GLY A 51 9.82 15.95 20.26
C GLY A 51 8.77 16.99 20.68
N ILE A 52 7.50 16.60 20.83
CA ILE A 52 6.40 17.50 21.21
C ILE A 52 5.89 17.21 22.63
N GLY A 53 5.26 18.21 23.25
CA GLY A 53 4.56 18.00 24.52
C GLY A 53 3.28 17.17 24.34
N LYS A 54 2.92 16.35 25.35
CA LYS A 54 1.68 15.55 25.33
C LYS A 54 0.42 16.40 25.05
N GLY A 55 0.34 17.58 25.65
CA GLY A 55 -0.78 18.52 25.43
C GLY A 55 -0.89 18.99 23.97
N MET A 56 0.22 19.05 23.22
CA MET A 56 0.19 19.43 21.80
C MET A 56 -0.41 18.35 20.92
N LEU A 57 -0.09 17.07 21.18
CA LEU A 57 -0.70 15.99 20.41
C LEU A 57 -2.22 15.96 20.61
N PHE A 58 -2.68 16.11 21.87
CA PHE A 58 -4.11 16.15 22.18
C PHE A 58 -4.81 17.45 21.77
N TYR A 59 -4.05 18.51 21.48
CA TYR A 59 -4.56 19.71 20.85
C TYR A 59 -4.87 19.49 19.35
N TYR A 60 -4.10 18.64 18.67
CA TYR A 60 -4.29 18.30 17.26
C TYR A 60 -5.20 17.09 17.03
N PHE A 61 -5.18 16.12 17.93
CA PHE A 61 -5.95 14.88 17.84
C PHE A 61 -6.52 14.56 19.20
N THR A 62 -7.84 14.69 19.36
CA THR A 62 -8.58 14.49 20.60
C THR A 62 -8.41 13.08 21.17
N SER A 63 -8.07 12.10 20.33
CA SER A 63 -7.87 10.71 20.74
C SER A 63 -6.81 9.98 19.92
N LYS A 64 -6.34 8.83 20.44
CA LYS A 64 -5.49 7.89 19.68
C LYS A 64 -6.21 7.39 18.42
N GLN A 65 -7.53 7.21 18.50
CA GLN A 65 -8.35 6.78 17.38
C GLN A 65 -8.38 7.82 16.26
N GLU A 66 -8.59 9.09 16.59
CA GLU A 66 -8.60 10.17 15.59
C GLU A 66 -7.25 10.31 14.88
N LEU A 67 -6.14 10.22 15.63
CA LEU A 67 -4.80 10.17 15.03
C LEU A 67 -4.64 8.97 14.09
N TYR A 68 -5.09 7.79 14.49
CA TYR A 68 -4.99 6.59 13.67
C TYR A 68 -5.82 6.72 12.38
N GLU A 69 -7.07 7.17 12.47
CA GLU A 69 -7.95 7.40 11.32
C GLU A 69 -7.36 8.44 10.36
N TYR A 70 -6.77 9.52 10.90
CA TYR A 70 -6.05 10.51 10.11
C TYR A 70 -4.90 9.89 9.32
N LEU A 71 -4.06 9.08 9.98
CA LEU A 71 -2.94 8.42 9.33
C LEU A 71 -3.39 7.44 8.25
N VAL A 72 -4.46 6.69 8.47
CA VAL A 72 -5.02 5.79 7.44
C VAL A 72 -5.47 6.60 6.23
N LYS A 73 -6.24 7.69 6.42
CA LYS A 73 -6.64 8.58 5.32
C LYS A 73 -5.43 9.12 4.55
N TYR A 74 -4.44 9.64 5.27
CA TYR A 74 -3.20 10.14 4.66
C TYR A 74 -2.47 9.05 3.87
N SER A 75 -2.36 7.84 4.41
CA SER A 75 -1.70 6.73 3.73
C SER A 75 -2.46 6.29 2.48
N LEU A 76 -3.80 6.24 2.52
CA LEU A 76 -4.62 5.96 1.34
C LEU A 76 -4.42 7.01 0.25
N GLU A 77 -4.45 8.29 0.60
CA GLU A 77 -4.22 9.39 -0.34
C GLU A 77 -2.81 9.35 -0.94
N PHE A 78 -1.80 9.12 -0.11
CA PHE A 78 -0.42 8.96 -0.56
C PHE A 78 -0.29 7.80 -1.55
N ILE A 79 -0.86 6.63 -1.24
CA ILE A 79 -0.85 5.46 -2.11
C ILE A 79 -1.59 5.75 -3.42
N GLN A 80 -2.71 6.46 -3.36
CA GLN A 80 -3.46 6.84 -4.56
C GLN A 80 -2.60 7.72 -5.49
N ILE A 81 -2.08 8.82 -4.96
CA ILE A 81 -1.39 9.86 -5.75
C ILE A 81 0.02 9.41 -6.17
N GLN A 82 0.80 8.86 -5.24
CA GLN A 82 2.21 8.54 -5.50
C GLN A 82 2.42 7.19 -6.17
N TYR A 83 1.41 6.31 -6.15
CA TYR A 83 1.50 4.99 -6.76
C TYR A 83 0.40 4.73 -7.79
N LEU A 84 -0.87 4.62 -7.38
CA LEU A 84 -1.93 4.10 -8.26
C LEU A 84 -2.23 5.00 -9.47
N ASP A 85 -2.29 6.33 -9.27
CA ASP A 85 -2.57 7.32 -10.33
C ASP A 85 -1.45 7.41 -11.38
N LYS A 86 -0.25 6.92 -11.06
CA LYS A 86 0.91 6.93 -11.98
C LYS A 86 0.95 5.70 -12.89
N VAL A 87 0.09 4.72 -12.68
CA VAL A 87 0.07 3.48 -13.47
C VAL A 87 -0.62 3.73 -14.81
N ASP A 88 -0.04 3.23 -15.89
CA ASP A 88 -0.66 3.27 -17.20
C ASP A 88 -1.71 2.15 -17.30
N ALA A 89 -2.96 2.51 -17.04
CA ALA A 89 -4.09 1.58 -17.15
C ALA A 89 -4.36 1.10 -18.59
N GLY A 90 -3.67 1.66 -19.59
CA GLY A 90 -3.75 1.29 -21.00
C GLY A 90 -2.75 0.23 -21.46
N GLU A 91 -1.70 -0.08 -20.70
CA GLU A 91 -0.66 -1.07 -21.07
C GLU A 91 -1.27 -2.47 -21.21
N PRO A 92 -1.44 -3.03 -22.42
CA PRO A 92 -2.19 -4.27 -22.60
C PRO A 92 -1.40 -5.54 -22.24
N ASP A 93 -0.07 -5.45 -22.08
CA ASP A 93 0.79 -6.57 -21.75
C ASP A 93 0.81 -6.81 -20.23
N LEU A 94 0.33 -7.97 -19.79
CA LEU A 94 0.21 -8.27 -18.36
C LEU A 94 1.55 -8.22 -17.63
N ILE A 95 2.63 -8.75 -18.22
CA ILE A 95 3.93 -8.76 -17.53
C ILE A 95 4.51 -7.34 -17.48
N GLU A 96 4.37 -6.54 -18.54
CA GLU A 96 4.81 -5.14 -18.50
C GLU A 96 3.98 -4.31 -17.50
N ARG A 97 2.65 -4.53 -17.44
CA ARG A 97 1.77 -3.92 -16.44
C ARG A 97 2.20 -4.24 -15.01
N LEU A 98 2.46 -5.51 -14.71
CA LEU A 98 2.92 -5.95 -13.39
C LEU A 98 4.32 -5.41 -13.06
N THR A 99 5.20 -5.32 -14.05
CA THR A 99 6.54 -4.72 -13.93
C THR A 99 6.44 -3.23 -13.62
N GLN A 100 5.58 -2.49 -14.32
CA GLN A 100 5.31 -1.07 -14.07
C GLN A 100 4.76 -0.86 -12.66
N LEU A 101 3.77 -1.66 -12.25
CA LEU A 101 3.20 -1.61 -10.91
C LEU A 101 4.24 -1.86 -9.81
N ALA A 102 5.11 -2.85 -9.99
CA ALA A 102 6.19 -3.11 -9.03
C ALA A 102 7.16 -1.93 -8.94
N ARG A 103 7.59 -1.39 -10.10
CA ARG A 103 8.50 -0.24 -10.15
C ARG A 103 7.91 0.98 -9.46
N LEU A 104 6.69 1.39 -9.82
CA LEU A 104 6.03 2.56 -9.22
C LEU A 104 5.79 2.39 -7.72
N LYS A 105 5.47 1.16 -7.28
CA LYS A 105 5.35 0.87 -5.85
C LYS A 105 6.69 1.02 -5.12
N MET A 106 7.79 0.55 -5.72
CA MET A 106 9.14 0.74 -5.16
C MET A 106 9.51 2.22 -5.07
N GLU A 107 9.21 3.01 -6.09
CA GLU A 107 9.45 4.46 -6.13
C GLU A 107 8.66 5.17 -5.02
N ALA A 108 7.35 4.93 -4.93
CA ALA A 108 6.51 5.49 -3.88
C ALA A 108 6.95 5.05 -2.47
N GLN A 109 7.39 3.80 -2.32
CA GLN A 109 7.91 3.30 -1.05
C GLN A 109 9.23 3.97 -0.66
N ALA A 110 10.09 4.30 -1.63
CA ALA A 110 11.32 5.05 -1.36
C ALA A 110 11.03 6.51 -0.96
N GLU A 111 9.93 7.10 -1.43
CA GLU A 111 9.48 8.43 -1.02
C GLU A 111 8.95 8.46 0.42
N ASN A 112 8.21 7.43 0.85
CA ASN A 112 7.71 7.34 2.22
C ASN A 112 7.51 5.89 2.68
N GLU A 113 8.57 5.30 3.23
CA GLU A 113 8.57 3.89 3.63
C GLU A 113 7.55 3.58 4.74
N GLU A 114 7.38 4.51 5.69
CA GLU A 114 6.51 4.32 6.84
C GLU A 114 5.03 4.27 6.48
N VAL A 115 4.61 4.94 5.39
CA VAL A 115 3.26 4.79 4.83
C VAL A 115 2.99 3.36 4.39
N PHE A 116 3.96 2.70 3.74
CA PHE A 116 3.79 1.32 3.27
C PHE A 116 3.90 0.29 4.40
N LYS A 117 4.77 0.53 5.38
CA LYS A 117 4.84 -0.29 6.60
C LYS A 117 3.53 -0.21 7.39
N PHE A 118 3.00 1.00 7.58
CA PHE A 118 1.72 1.21 8.24
C PHE A 118 0.54 0.64 7.45
N SER A 119 0.54 0.75 6.12
CA SER A 119 -0.55 0.18 5.31
C SER A 119 -0.62 -1.33 5.37
N ALA A 120 0.53 -2.00 5.41
CA ALA A 120 0.55 -3.44 5.61
C ALA A 120 -0.09 -3.89 6.95
N VAL A 121 -0.11 -3.04 7.99
CA VAL A 121 -0.82 -3.32 9.25
C VAL A 121 -2.33 -3.25 9.06
N PHE A 122 -2.88 -2.13 8.57
CA PHE A 122 -4.34 -2.00 8.44
C PHE A 122 -4.93 -2.83 7.30
N LEU A 123 -4.12 -3.24 6.32
CA LEU A 123 -4.54 -4.16 5.27
C LEU A 123 -4.63 -5.62 5.77
N GLN A 124 -3.89 -5.99 6.83
CA GLN A 124 -3.85 -7.34 7.40
C GLN A 124 -4.70 -7.52 8.67
N GLU A 125 -4.66 -6.57 9.62
CA GLU A 125 -5.22 -6.77 10.98
C GLU A 125 -6.76 -6.74 11.04
N GLY A 126 -7.42 -6.46 9.92
CA GLY A 126 -8.87 -6.35 9.87
C GLY A 126 -9.37 -5.06 10.52
N GLU A 127 -10.46 -4.54 9.98
CA GLU A 127 -10.93 -3.16 10.16
C GLU A 127 -11.57 -2.87 11.52
N THR A 128 -11.25 -3.64 12.58
CA THR A 128 -11.98 -3.64 13.86
C THR A 128 -12.00 -2.29 14.57
N HIS A 129 -11.03 -1.42 14.28
CA HIS A 129 -10.91 -0.09 14.88
C HIS A 129 -11.27 1.05 13.93
N LEU A 130 -11.71 0.75 12.70
CA LEU A 130 -11.99 1.75 11.70
C LEU A 130 -13.50 2.01 11.55
N PRO A 131 -13.90 3.28 11.32
CA PRO A 131 -15.25 3.59 10.87
C PRO A 131 -15.57 2.83 9.58
N LYS A 132 -16.82 2.39 9.43
CA LYS A 132 -17.30 1.65 8.24
C LYS A 132 -16.97 2.34 6.91
N GLU A 133 -16.98 3.66 6.89
CA GLU A 133 -16.63 4.47 5.73
C GLU A 133 -15.16 4.29 5.33
N LEU A 134 -14.25 4.30 6.29
CA LEU A 134 -12.82 4.17 6.04
C LEU A 134 -12.43 2.73 5.68
N ALA A 135 -13.09 1.76 6.32
CA ALA A 135 -13.06 0.36 5.91
C ALA A 135 -13.48 0.17 4.43
N ALA A 136 -14.61 0.76 4.03
CA ALA A 136 -15.06 0.72 2.64
C ALA A 136 -14.05 1.38 1.68
N ASN A 137 -13.39 2.47 2.08
CA ASN A 137 -12.36 3.10 1.26
C ASN A 137 -11.13 2.19 1.07
N ILE A 138 -10.72 1.47 2.11
CA ILE A 138 -9.64 0.47 1.99
C ILE A 138 -10.03 -0.62 1.01
N GLU A 139 -11.25 -1.16 1.11
CA GLU A 139 -11.72 -2.20 0.20
C GLU A 139 -11.83 -1.70 -1.25
N ASN A 140 -12.37 -0.49 -1.46
CA ASN A 140 -12.44 0.13 -2.77
C ASN A 140 -11.05 0.30 -3.40
N MET A 141 -10.05 0.72 -2.61
CA MET A 141 -8.68 0.86 -3.08
C MET A 141 -8.06 -0.50 -3.45
N LYS A 142 -8.34 -1.56 -2.68
CA LYS A 142 -7.92 -2.94 -3.02
C LYS A 142 -8.53 -3.39 -4.34
N GLN A 143 -9.84 -3.18 -4.53
CA GLN A 143 -10.54 -3.53 -5.75
C GLN A 143 -10.01 -2.73 -6.95
N ALA A 144 -9.80 -1.43 -6.80
CA ALA A 144 -9.21 -0.58 -7.85
C ALA A 144 -7.80 -1.06 -8.23
N GLY A 145 -6.94 -1.38 -7.27
CA GLY A 145 -5.62 -1.94 -7.53
C GLY A 145 -5.67 -3.29 -8.26
N TYR A 146 -6.63 -4.14 -7.90
CA TYR A 146 -6.86 -5.42 -8.56
C TYR A 146 -7.34 -5.25 -10.02
N GLN A 147 -8.27 -4.32 -10.26
CA GLN A 147 -8.73 -3.99 -11.61
C GLN A 147 -7.58 -3.44 -12.46
N LEU A 148 -6.79 -2.53 -11.89
CA LEU A 148 -5.62 -1.92 -12.53
C LEU A 148 -4.55 -2.95 -12.95
N MET A 149 -4.44 -4.07 -12.24
CA MET A 149 -3.54 -5.17 -12.58
C MET A 149 -4.02 -6.00 -13.78
N TYR A 150 -5.33 -6.20 -13.92
CA TYR A 150 -5.86 -7.34 -14.66
C TYR A 150 -6.93 -7.01 -15.70
N GLU A 151 -7.50 -5.81 -15.70
CA GLU A 151 -8.45 -5.36 -16.72
C GLU A 151 -7.74 -4.89 -17.99
N GLY A 152 -8.37 -5.09 -19.16
CA GLY A 152 -7.86 -4.60 -20.44
C GLY A 152 -6.65 -5.34 -21.02
N ILE A 153 -6.27 -6.48 -20.45
CA ILE A 153 -5.12 -7.27 -20.90
C ILE A 153 -5.38 -7.90 -22.26
N ASP A 154 -4.45 -7.70 -23.20
CA ASP A 154 -4.45 -8.34 -24.51
C ASP A 154 -3.88 -9.76 -24.41
N ARG A 155 -4.78 -10.73 -24.32
CA ARG A 155 -4.43 -12.14 -24.19
C ARG A 155 -3.90 -12.75 -25.49
N SER A 156 -3.97 -12.05 -26.63
CA SER A 156 -3.42 -12.54 -27.90
C SER A 156 -1.90 -12.55 -27.94
N ARG A 157 -1.26 -11.87 -26.97
CA ARG A 157 0.19 -11.83 -26.77
C ARG A 157 0.78 -13.11 -26.14
N PHE A 158 -0.07 -13.94 -25.55
CA PHE A 158 0.37 -15.21 -24.98
C PHE A 158 0.68 -16.23 -26.07
N ARG A 159 1.43 -17.27 -25.71
CA ARG A 159 1.76 -18.40 -26.58
C ARG A 159 0.51 -18.98 -27.28
N LYS A 160 0.61 -19.23 -28.58
CA LYS A 160 -0.53 -19.64 -29.44
C LYS A 160 -0.94 -21.11 -29.31
N ASP A 161 -0.08 -21.95 -28.74
CA ASP A 161 -0.34 -23.39 -28.55
C ASP A 161 -1.12 -23.71 -27.26
N ALA A 162 -1.57 -22.68 -26.52
CA ALA A 162 -2.39 -22.81 -25.33
C ALA A 162 -3.63 -21.91 -25.39
N ASP A 163 -4.63 -22.26 -24.59
CA ASP A 163 -5.83 -21.43 -24.38
C ASP A 163 -5.43 -20.14 -23.64
N PRO A 164 -5.62 -18.95 -24.24
CA PRO A 164 -5.14 -17.68 -23.69
C PRO A 164 -5.78 -17.32 -22.35
N ASP A 165 -7.02 -17.76 -22.09
CA ASP A 165 -7.70 -17.51 -20.82
C ASP A 165 -7.11 -18.36 -19.70
N LYS A 166 -6.74 -19.61 -20.00
CA LYS A 166 -6.05 -20.48 -19.04
C LYS A 166 -4.64 -19.97 -18.74
N VAL A 167 -3.91 -19.48 -19.74
CA VAL A 167 -2.60 -18.85 -19.55
C VAL A 167 -2.71 -17.63 -18.63
N PHE A 168 -3.67 -16.75 -18.90
CA PHE A 168 -3.96 -15.59 -18.05
C PHE A 168 -4.24 -16.02 -16.59
N HIS A 169 -5.09 -17.03 -16.39
CA HIS A 169 -5.39 -17.54 -15.06
C HIS A 169 -4.16 -18.12 -14.34
N LEU A 170 -3.30 -18.86 -15.04
CA LEU A 170 -2.06 -19.40 -14.47
C LEU A 170 -1.11 -18.28 -14.03
N ILE A 171 -0.91 -17.25 -14.86
CA ILE A 171 -0.10 -16.09 -14.50
C ILE A 171 -0.70 -15.42 -13.26
N ARG A 172 -1.99 -15.08 -13.29
CA ARG A 172 -2.69 -14.47 -12.16
C ARG A 172 -2.56 -15.27 -10.88
N TRP A 173 -2.84 -16.57 -10.90
CA TRP A 173 -2.73 -17.43 -9.71
C TRP A 173 -1.30 -17.49 -9.17
N SER A 174 -0.30 -17.45 -10.06
CA SER A 174 1.10 -17.39 -9.64
C SER A 174 1.42 -16.08 -8.90
N ILE A 175 0.89 -14.95 -9.39
CA ILE A 175 1.05 -13.64 -8.74
C ILE A 175 0.29 -13.60 -7.41
N ASP A 176 -0.98 -13.98 -7.41
CA ASP A 176 -1.83 -14.00 -6.21
C ASP A 176 -1.24 -14.97 -5.14
N GLY A 177 -0.71 -16.12 -5.57
CA GLY A 177 -0.05 -17.09 -4.72
C GLY A 177 1.25 -16.56 -4.11
N TYR A 178 2.12 -15.94 -4.93
CA TYR A 178 3.33 -15.28 -4.43
C TYR A 178 3.01 -14.17 -3.42
N GLN A 179 1.99 -13.35 -3.69
CA GLN A 179 1.55 -12.30 -2.76
C GLN A 179 1.10 -12.89 -1.42
N GLN A 180 0.30 -13.96 -1.43
CA GLN A 180 -0.12 -14.65 -0.21
C GLN A 180 1.06 -15.24 0.56
N GLU A 181 1.98 -15.90 -0.13
CA GLU A 181 3.20 -16.45 0.48
C GLU A 181 4.06 -15.33 1.10
N LEU A 182 4.25 -14.22 0.39
CA LEU A 182 4.97 -13.06 0.89
C LEU A 182 4.32 -12.49 2.14
N LEU A 183 3.00 -12.29 2.14
CA LEU A 183 2.26 -11.82 3.31
C LEU A 183 2.44 -12.78 4.50
N ALA A 184 2.38 -14.09 4.28
CA ALA A 184 2.63 -15.09 5.31
C ALA A 184 4.08 -15.03 5.85
N ARG A 185 5.07 -14.85 4.98
CA ARG A 185 6.50 -14.69 5.35
C ARG A 185 6.77 -13.41 6.15
N LEU A 186 5.97 -12.37 5.94
CA LEU A 186 6.07 -11.08 6.62
C LEU A 186 5.21 -11.02 7.89
N SER A 187 4.23 -11.91 8.02
CA SER A 187 3.35 -11.98 9.20
C SER A 187 4.16 -12.17 10.49
N GLY A 188 3.84 -11.36 11.50
CA GLY A 188 4.51 -11.38 12.81
C GLY A 188 5.92 -10.80 12.81
N LYS A 189 6.48 -10.39 11.67
CA LYS A 189 7.72 -9.61 11.62
C LYS A 189 7.42 -8.14 11.86
N LYS A 190 8.39 -7.43 12.45
CA LYS A 190 8.33 -5.98 12.53
C LYS A 190 8.59 -5.40 11.15
N LEU A 191 7.53 -4.97 10.47
CA LEU A 191 7.60 -4.39 9.13
C LEU A 191 8.59 -3.21 9.06
N ALA A 192 8.72 -2.46 10.16
CA ALA A 192 9.69 -1.39 10.33
C ALA A 192 11.16 -1.79 10.09
N GLU A 193 11.51 -3.06 10.31
CA GLU A 193 12.88 -3.57 10.25
C GLU A 193 13.15 -4.41 8.98
N ILE A 194 12.20 -4.46 8.03
CA ILE A 194 12.29 -5.31 6.85
C ILE A 194 12.92 -4.56 5.68
N ASP A 195 14.03 -5.08 5.17
CA ASP A 195 14.52 -4.72 3.84
C ASP A 195 13.66 -5.38 2.76
N PHE A 196 12.95 -4.57 1.98
CA PHE A 196 12.08 -5.04 0.91
C PHE A 196 12.81 -5.32 -0.41
N ALA A 197 14.06 -4.84 -0.58
CA ALA A 197 14.79 -4.99 -1.84
C ALA A 197 14.95 -6.44 -2.31
N PRO A 198 15.25 -7.43 -1.45
CA PRO A 198 15.34 -8.83 -1.87
C PRO A 198 14.02 -9.39 -2.41
N TYR A 199 12.88 -8.98 -1.84
CA TYR A 199 11.56 -9.45 -2.28
C TYR A 199 11.16 -8.84 -3.63
N TRP A 200 11.63 -7.63 -3.93
CA TRP A 200 11.46 -7.04 -5.26
C TRP A 200 12.26 -7.79 -6.32
N GLN A 201 13.52 -8.13 -6.03
CA GLN A 201 14.36 -8.92 -6.94
C GLN A 201 13.77 -10.33 -7.17
N GLU A 202 13.26 -10.96 -6.11
CA GLU A 202 12.54 -12.24 -6.19
C GLU A 202 11.31 -12.12 -7.11
N PHE A 203 10.50 -11.06 -6.95
CA PHE A 203 9.32 -10.81 -7.78
C PHE A 203 9.66 -10.62 -9.26
N TYR A 204 10.67 -9.81 -9.60
CA TYR A 204 11.12 -9.64 -10.98
C TYR A 204 11.63 -10.95 -11.58
N GLY A 205 12.30 -11.79 -10.77
CA GLY A 205 12.71 -13.14 -11.17
C GLY A 205 11.52 -14.00 -11.60
N TYR A 206 10.43 -14.00 -10.82
CA TYR A 206 9.21 -14.70 -11.20
C TYR A 206 8.55 -14.13 -12.44
N LEU A 207 8.46 -12.78 -12.58
CA LEU A 207 7.92 -12.16 -13.79
C LEU A 207 8.70 -12.57 -15.05
N ALA A 208 10.03 -12.63 -14.96
CA ALA A 208 10.87 -13.08 -16.07
C ALA A 208 10.61 -14.54 -16.45
N ILE A 209 10.42 -15.42 -15.47
CA ILE A 209 10.06 -16.83 -15.70
C ILE A 209 8.67 -16.93 -16.36
N LEU A 210 7.68 -16.20 -15.84
CA LEU A 210 6.32 -16.18 -16.40
C LEU A 210 6.32 -15.69 -17.85
N LYS A 211 7.04 -14.59 -18.14
CA LYS A 211 7.20 -14.07 -19.50
C LYS A 211 7.78 -15.14 -20.42
N LYS A 212 8.91 -15.75 -20.05
CA LYS A 212 9.56 -16.81 -20.83
C LYS A 212 8.68 -18.04 -21.04
N SER A 213 7.81 -18.36 -20.08
CA SER A 213 7.00 -19.59 -20.12
C SER A 213 5.70 -19.43 -20.92
N PHE A 214 5.13 -18.23 -20.94
CA PHE A 214 3.77 -17.97 -21.39
C PHE A 214 3.66 -16.99 -22.57
N TYR A 215 4.75 -16.36 -22.99
CA TYR A 215 4.82 -15.51 -24.17
C TYR A 215 5.58 -16.22 -25.30
N GLU A 216 5.30 -15.83 -26.54
CA GLU A 216 6.09 -16.28 -27.69
C GLU A 216 7.55 -15.85 -27.52
N THR A 217 8.47 -16.79 -27.68
CA THR A 217 9.87 -16.45 -27.90
C THR A 217 10.06 -15.99 -29.36
N GLU A 218 10.91 -14.98 -29.61
CA GLU A 218 11.21 -14.46 -30.96
C GLU A 218 11.64 -15.53 -31.99
N GLU A 219 11.98 -16.74 -31.54
CA GLU A 219 12.34 -17.89 -32.40
C GLU A 219 11.12 -18.61 -33.01
N GLU A 220 9.91 -18.50 -32.44
CA GLU A 220 8.71 -19.21 -32.90
C GLU A 220 7.91 -18.40 -33.94
N SER A 221 8.30 -17.15 -34.21
CA SER A 221 7.67 -16.25 -35.19
C SER A 221 8.30 -16.33 -36.60
N ARG A 222 9.16 -17.32 -36.87
CA ARG A 222 9.82 -17.54 -38.18
C ARG A 222 9.32 -18.78 -38.90
#